data_AF-A0A9E0T5U7-F1
#
_entry.id   AF-A0A9E0T5U7-F1
#
_cell.length_a   1.000
_cell.length_b   1.000
_cell.length_c   1.000
_cell.angle_alpha   90.00
_cell.angle_beta   90.00
_cell.angle_gamma   90.00
#
_symmetry.space_group_name_H-M   'P 1'
#
loop_
_entity.id
_entity.type
_entity.pdbx_description
1 polymer ?
#
loop_
_entity_poly.entity_id
_entity_poly.type
_entity_poly.pdbx_seq_one_letter_code
_entity_poly.pdbx_strand_id
1 'polypeptide(L)'
;ELIPWRTLTGRQQFYQDHPWMRDFGEGLASYRPPIDTKTLYEVEGKKPNGHPELALNFITPHQKWGIHSTYGDNLHMLTLNRGGPVVWLSEEDAKRGGIEDNDWIELFNSNGAIAARAVVSQRVKPGMVLKYHAQEKTINTPGTEITGTRGGIHNSVTRIVLKPTHMIGGYAQYSYGFNYYGTIGTNRDEFVLVRKMRRVDWLDEPAASSSTAGTHA
;
A
#
# COMPACT_ATOMS: atom_id res chain seq x y z
N GLU A 1 -3.07 -44.40 -6.85
CA GLU A 1 -4.33 -44.01 -7.50
C GLU A 1 -4.05 -42.97 -8.58
N LEU A 2 -4.79 -42.98 -9.69
CA LEU A 2 -4.69 -42.02 -10.80
C LEU A 2 -5.86 -41.02 -10.73
N ILE A 3 -5.90 -40.20 -9.68
CA ILE A 3 -6.99 -39.25 -9.44
C ILE A 3 -6.84 -38.03 -10.38
N PRO A 4 -7.85 -37.66 -11.18
CA PRO A 4 -7.83 -36.46 -12.01
C PRO A 4 -7.80 -35.16 -11.19
N TRP A 5 -7.22 -34.09 -11.74
CA TRP A 5 -7.45 -32.75 -11.23
C TRP A 5 -8.89 -32.31 -11.50
N ARG A 6 -9.45 -31.46 -10.64
CA ARG A 6 -10.80 -30.89 -10.84
C ARG A 6 -10.72 -29.71 -11.82
N THR A 7 -10.28 -30.00 -13.03
CA THR A 7 -10.18 -29.08 -14.18
C THR A 7 -10.98 -29.66 -15.33
N LEU A 8 -11.32 -28.84 -16.33
CA LEU A 8 -12.08 -29.25 -17.51
C LEU A 8 -11.47 -30.49 -18.21
N THR A 9 -10.14 -30.59 -18.22
CA THR A 9 -9.40 -31.67 -18.88
C THR A 9 -9.00 -32.83 -17.97
N GLY A 10 -9.24 -32.71 -16.65
CA GLY A 10 -8.75 -33.67 -15.66
C GLY A 10 -7.24 -33.61 -15.39
N ARG A 11 -6.52 -32.66 -16.01
CA ARG A 11 -5.05 -32.51 -16.00
C ARG A 11 -4.63 -31.13 -15.54
N GLN A 12 -3.32 -30.91 -15.37
CA GLN A 12 -2.76 -29.57 -15.27
C GLN A 12 -3.11 -28.78 -16.53
N GLN A 13 -3.94 -27.75 -16.37
CA GLN A 13 -4.54 -27.03 -17.50
C GLN A 13 -3.72 -25.77 -17.80
N PHE A 14 -2.95 -25.80 -18.89
CA PHE A 14 -2.15 -24.66 -19.34
C PHE A 14 -2.94 -23.70 -20.25
N TYR A 15 -3.93 -24.23 -20.99
CA TYR A 15 -4.80 -23.44 -21.84
C TYR A 15 -6.15 -23.18 -21.17
N GLN A 16 -6.52 -21.91 -21.01
CA GLN A 16 -7.76 -21.45 -20.37
C GLN A 16 -8.74 -20.98 -21.44
N ASP A 17 -9.68 -21.84 -21.83
CA ASP A 17 -10.52 -21.66 -23.02
C ASP A 17 -11.85 -20.95 -22.77
N HIS A 18 -12.18 -20.64 -21.52
CA HIS A 18 -13.35 -19.83 -21.16
C HIS A 18 -13.36 -18.52 -21.99
N PRO A 19 -14.51 -18.06 -22.53
CA PRO A 19 -14.57 -16.85 -23.37
C PRO A 19 -13.85 -15.64 -22.78
N TRP A 20 -14.09 -15.32 -21.49
CA TRP A 20 -13.38 -14.22 -20.83
C TRP A 20 -11.87 -14.44 -20.75
N MET A 21 -11.40 -15.66 -20.51
CA MET A 21 -9.95 -15.91 -20.49
C MET A 21 -9.36 -15.65 -21.87
N ARG A 22 -10.02 -16.03 -22.96
CA ARG A 22 -9.56 -15.74 -24.32
C ARG A 22 -9.63 -14.25 -24.65
N ASP A 23 -10.75 -13.60 -24.35
CA ASP A 23 -11.01 -12.19 -24.69
C ASP A 23 -10.13 -11.22 -23.88
N PHE A 24 -9.80 -11.55 -22.63
CA PHE A 24 -8.80 -10.81 -21.82
C PHE A 24 -7.35 -11.20 -22.15
N GLY A 25 -7.12 -12.05 -23.16
CA GLY A 25 -5.79 -12.48 -23.59
C GLY A 25 -5.07 -13.41 -22.61
N GLU A 26 -5.80 -14.08 -21.72
CA GLU A 26 -5.35 -15.02 -20.67
C GLU A 26 -5.51 -16.50 -21.06
N GLY A 27 -5.77 -16.80 -22.34
CA GLY A 27 -5.86 -18.17 -22.82
C GLY A 27 -4.58 -18.99 -22.60
N LEU A 28 -3.41 -18.36 -22.72
CA LEU A 28 -2.11 -18.90 -22.33
C LEU A 28 -1.40 -17.90 -21.42
N ALA A 29 -0.41 -18.39 -20.67
CA ALA A 29 0.49 -17.52 -19.91
C ALA A 29 1.25 -16.57 -20.85
N SER A 30 1.27 -15.29 -20.49
CA SER A 30 1.96 -14.23 -21.22
C SER A 30 2.46 -13.17 -20.24
N TYR A 31 3.46 -12.39 -20.67
CA TYR A 31 3.90 -11.23 -19.90
C TYR A 31 2.79 -10.17 -19.86
N ARG A 32 2.52 -9.64 -18.66
CA ARG A 32 1.75 -8.42 -18.45
C ARG A 32 2.53 -7.46 -17.57
N PRO A 33 2.67 -6.18 -17.95
CA PRO A 33 3.28 -5.18 -17.09
C PRO A 33 2.37 -4.89 -15.88
N PRO A 34 2.91 -4.31 -14.79
CA PRO A 34 2.11 -3.71 -13.73
C PRO A 34 1.08 -2.73 -14.30
N ILE A 35 -0.09 -2.65 -13.69
CA ILE A 35 -1.12 -1.68 -14.10
C ILE A 35 -0.75 -0.27 -13.63
N ASP A 36 -1.16 0.76 -14.37
CA ASP A 36 -1.15 2.14 -13.89
C ASP A 36 -2.44 2.39 -13.07
N THR A 37 -2.30 2.58 -11.76
CA THR A 37 -3.43 2.86 -10.84
C THR A 37 -3.92 4.30 -10.93
N LYS A 38 -3.17 5.19 -11.60
CA LYS A 38 -3.47 6.60 -11.83
C LYS A 38 -3.67 7.43 -10.56
N THR A 39 -3.06 7.02 -9.45
CA THR A 39 -3.30 7.64 -8.13
C THR A 39 -2.45 8.88 -7.88
N LEU A 40 -1.45 9.19 -8.72
CA LEU A 40 -0.56 10.34 -8.51
C LEU A 40 -1.05 11.64 -9.16
N TYR A 41 -1.69 11.55 -10.34
CA TYR A 41 -2.06 12.70 -11.17
C TYR A 41 -2.91 13.74 -10.44
N GLU A 42 -3.74 13.29 -9.51
CA GLU A 42 -4.65 14.16 -8.76
C GLU A 42 -4.03 14.81 -7.53
N VAL A 43 -2.80 14.48 -7.17
CA VAL A 43 -2.17 15.00 -5.93
C VAL A 43 -0.80 15.63 -6.13
N GLU A 44 -0.08 15.28 -7.20
CA GLU A 44 1.27 15.75 -7.47
C GLU A 44 1.34 17.29 -7.53
N GLY A 45 2.23 17.86 -6.71
CA GLY A 45 2.44 19.32 -6.64
C GLY A 45 1.28 20.13 -6.07
N LYS A 46 0.15 19.52 -5.64
CA LYS A 46 -1.03 20.28 -5.19
C LYS A 46 -0.92 20.85 -3.78
N LYS A 47 -0.12 20.22 -2.90
CA LYS A 47 0.06 20.65 -1.50
C LYS A 47 1.54 20.66 -1.11
N PRO A 48 2.39 21.49 -1.73
CA PRO A 48 3.84 21.46 -1.49
C PRO A 48 4.17 21.88 -0.05
N ASN A 49 5.09 21.18 0.61
CA ASN A 49 5.63 21.57 1.93
C ASN A 49 7.03 22.22 1.84
N GLY A 50 7.61 22.26 0.63
CA GLY A 50 8.95 22.80 0.37
C GLY A 50 10.03 21.73 0.15
N HIS A 51 9.73 20.45 0.43
CA HIS A 51 10.62 19.33 0.11
C HIS A 51 10.29 18.72 -1.26
N PRO A 52 11.27 18.10 -1.94
CA PRO A 52 11.03 17.35 -3.18
C PRO A 52 10.05 16.19 -2.96
N GLU A 53 9.21 15.94 -3.96
CA GLU A 53 8.29 14.80 -4.03
C GLU A 53 8.85 13.74 -4.99
N LEU A 54 8.91 12.48 -4.53
CA LEU A 54 9.39 11.35 -5.32
C LEU A 54 8.25 10.36 -5.60
N ALA A 55 7.96 10.09 -6.86
CA ALA A 55 7.07 8.99 -7.24
C ALA A 55 7.80 7.64 -7.14
N LEU A 56 7.37 6.78 -6.22
CA LEU A 56 8.00 5.48 -5.94
C LEU A 56 6.96 4.37 -5.89
N ASN A 57 7.33 3.17 -6.36
CA ASN A 57 6.48 1.98 -6.27
C ASN A 57 6.32 1.55 -4.81
N PHE A 58 5.08 1.33 -4.37
CA PHE A 58 4.72 1.07 -2.98
C PHE A 58 4.54 -0.43 -2.72
N ILE A 59 5.52 -1.04 -2.05
CA ILE A 59 5.55 -2.48 -1.80
C ILE A 59 5.35 -2.78 -0.31
N THR A 60 4.47 -3.74 -0.02
CA THR A 60 4.01 -4.07 1.34
C THR A 60 4.27 -5.53 1.73
N PRO A 61 5.54 -5.95 1.83
CA PRO A 61 5.88 -7.32 2.24
C PRO A 61 5.57 -7.52 3.73
N HIS A 62 5.36 -8.76 4.20
CA HIS A 62 5.05 -9.00 5.61
C HIS A 62 6.21 -8.63 6.54
N GLN A 63 5.88 -8.00 7.67
CA GLN A 63 6.87 -7.49 8.61
C GLN A 63 7.56 -8.60 9.41
N LYS A 64 8.79 -8.31 9.88
CA LYS A 64 9.55 -9.18 10.79
C LYS A 64 9.06 -9.06 12.25
N TRP A 65 8.51 -7.92 12.63
CA TRP A 65 8.27 -7.51 14.01
C TRP A 65 6.79 -7.59 14.42
N GLY A 66 6.08 -8.58 13.87
CA GLY A 66 4.67 -8.78 14.13
C GLY A 66 4.05 -9.74 13.11
N ILE A 67 2.83 -10.20 13.40
CA ILE A 67 2.04 -11.02 12.49
C ILE A 67 0.83 -10.20 12.09
N HIS A 68 0.88 -9.62 10.89
CA HIS A 68 -0.02 -8.54 10.50
C HIS A 68 0.08 -7.39 11.52
N SER A 69 -1.06 -6.90 12.03
CA SER A 69 -1.10 -5.88 13.09
C SER A 69 -0.92 -6.48 14.48
N THR A 70 -1.16 -7.79 14.66
CA THR A 70 -0.94 -8.47 15.93
C THR A 70 0.54 -8.39 16.30
N TYR A 71 0.80 -7.97 17.55
CA TYR A 71 2.12 -7.64 18.09
C TYR A 71 2.77 -6.37 17.54
N GLY A 72 2.10 -5.61 16.65
CA GLY A 72 2.61 -4.32 16.17
C GLY A 72 2.71 -3.25 17.26
N ASP A 73 1.93 -3.40 18.32
CA ASP A 73 1.92 -2.58 19.54
C ASP A 73 2.67 -3.25 20.72
N ASN A 74 3.19 -4.45 20.54
CA ASN A 74 3.93 -5.15 21.58
C ASN A 74 5.26 -4.44 21.84
N LEU A 75 5.52 -4.07 23.10
CA LEU A 75 6.72 -3.32 23.48
C LEU A 75 8.02 -4.00 23.08
N HIS A 76 8.13 -5.34 23.19
CA HIS A 76 9.35 -6.04 22.78
C HIS A 76 9.55 -5.96 21.27
N MET A 77 8.48 -6.10 20.48
CA MET A 77 8.57 -5.97 19.02
C MET A 77 8.91 -4.54 18.61
N LEU A 78 8.35 -3.54 19.29
CA LEU A 78 8.68 -2.13 19.08
C LEU A 78 10.16 -1.84 19.38
N THR A 79 10.68 -2.36 20.50
CA THR A 79 12.08 -2.20 20.93
C THR A 79 13.07 -2.90 19.99
N LEU A 80 12.73 -4.08 19.47
CA LEU A 80 13.57 -4.80 18.49
C LEU A 80 13.45 -4.23 17.07
N ASN A 81 12.37 -3.53 16.79
CA ASN A 81 12.19 -2.71 15.60
C ASN A 81 12.78 -1.30 15.84
N ARG A 82 12.22 -0.29 15.17
CA ARG A 82 12.53 1.12 15.36
C ARG A 82 11.42 1.84 16.13
N GLY A 83 10.64 1.18 16.98
CA GLY A 83 9.70 1.85 17.89
C GLY A 83 8.46 2.49 17.25
N GLY A 84 8.01 2.02 16.09
CA GLY A 84 6.77 2.50 15.46
C GLY A 84 6.74 2.34 13.93
N PRO A 85 5.79 3.00 13.26
CA PRO A 85 5.65 2.99 11.81
C PRO A 85 6.91 3.47 11.08
N VAL A 86 7.47 2.59 10.26
CA VAL A 86 8.61 2.89 9.39
C VAL A 86 8.37 2.48 7.94
N VAL A 87 9.12 3.11 7.04
CA VAL A 87 9.16 2.83 5.60
C VAL A 87 10.59 2.78 5.14
N TRP A 88 10.94 1.75 4.39
CA TRP A 88 12.27 1.57 3.85
C TRP A 88 12.37 2.16 2.44
N LEU A 89 13.48 2.82 2.16
CA LEU A 89 13.79 3.39 0.85
C LEU A 89 15.29 3.26 0.54
N SER A 90 15.64 3.35 -0.74
CA SER A 90 17.02 3.27 -1.19
C SER A 90 17.83 4.49 -0.73
N GLU A 91 19.14 4.33 -0.59
CA GLU A 91 20.05 5.45 -0.31
C GLU A 91 20.01 6.52 -1.41
N GLU A 92 19.83 6.11 -2.66
CA GLU A 92 19.75 7.00 -3.81
C GLU A 92 18.47 7.84 -3.78
N ASP A 93 17.31 7.24 -3.53
CA ASP A 93 16.04 7.95 -3.43
C ASP A 93 16.00 8.83 -2.17
N ALA A 94 16.54 8.35 -1.05
CA ALA A 94 16.68 9.14 0.16
C ALA A 94 17.51 10.42 -0.10
N LYS A 95 18.67 10.28 -0.76
CA LYS A 95 19.52 11.39 -1.15
C LYS A 95 18.81 12.37 -2.10
N ARG A 96 18.08 11.87 -3.10
CA ARG A 96 17.28 12.70 -4.04
C ARG A 96 16.18 13.49 -3.33
N GLY A 97 15.57 12.91 -2.30
CA GLY A 97 14.50 13.53 -1.51
C GLY A 97 14.99 14.40 -0.36
N GLY A 98 16.31 14.43 -0.09
CA GLY A 98 16.86 15.09 1.10
C GLY A 98 16.40 14.44 2.41
N ILE A 99 16.24 13.13 2.41
CA ILE A 99 15.78 12.31 3.53
C ILE A 99 16.99 11.61 4.16
N GLU A 100 17.18 11.78 5.46
CA GLU A 100 18.16 11.05 6.25
C GLU A 100 17.53 9.83 6.93
N ASP A 101 18.37 8.91 7.42
CA ASP A 101 17.86 7.76 8.14
C ASP A 101 17.06 8.20 9.38
N ASN A 102 15.90 7.57 9.59
CA ASN A 102 14.98 7.87 10.68
C ASN A 102 14.26 9.23 10.63
N ASP A 103 14.42 10.03 9.57
CA ASP A 103 13.62 11.24 9.34
C ASP A 103 12.12 10.91 9.27
N TRP A 104 11.28 11.86 9.69
CA TRP A 104 9.85 11.81 9.43
C TRP A 104 9.58 12.07 7.95
N ILE A 105 8.86 11.16 7.33
CA ILE A 105 8.43 11.23 5.93
C ILE A 105 6.93 10.99 5.85
N GLU A 106 6.33 11.52 4.79
CA GLU A 106 4.96 11.19 4.43
C GLU A 106 4.89 10.58 3.04
N LEU A 107 3.94 9.65 2.90
CA LEU A 107 3.64 8.95 1.66
C LEU A 107 2.17 9.14 1.33
N PHE A 108 1.87 9.56 0.11
CA PHE A 108 0.50 9.88 -0.26
C PHE A 108 0.20 9.66 -1.74
N ASN A 109 -1.07 9.44 -2.02
CA ASN A 109 -1.66 9.45 -3.36
C ASN A 109 -3.14 9.89 -3.24
N SER A 110 -3.92 9.78 -4.31
CA SER A 110 -5.34 10.17 -4.29
C SER A 110 -6.20 9.38 -3.29
N ASN A 111 -5.76 8.20 -2.83
CA ASN A 111 -6.50 7.39 -1.87
C ASN A 111 -6.33 7.91 -0.42
N GLY A 112 -5.19 8.50 -0.09
CA GLY A 112 -4.90 8.97 1.27
C GLY A 112 -3.42 9.22 1.54
N ALA A 113 -3.05 9.34 2.81
CA ALA A 113 -1.70 9.70 3.24
C ALA A 113 -1.27 8.96 4.53
N ILE A 114 0.04 8.77 4.68
CA ILE A 114 0.71 8.06 5.75
C ILE A 114 1.80 8.96 6.31
N ALA A 115 2.00 8.96 7.63
CA ALA A 115 3.19 9.50 8.28
C ALA A 115 3.99 8.34 8.91
N ALA A 116 5.30 8.30 8.67
CA ALA A 116 6.18 7.26 9.17
C ALA A 116 7.63 7.75 9.23
N ARG A 117 8.53 6.99 9.86
CA ARG A 117 9.98 7.26 9.78
C ARG A 117 10.67 6.48 8.68
N ALA A 118 11.72 7.07 8.12
CA ALA A 118 12.55 6.46 7.10
C ALA A 118 13.46 5.34 7.68
N VAL A 119 13.65 4.28 6.90
CA VAL A 119 14.77 3.35 7.02
C VAL A 119 15.54 3.39 5.71
N VAL A 120 16.66 4.11 5.72
CA VAL A 120 17.50 4.23 4.54
C VAL A 120 18.42 3.02 4.45
N SER A 121 18.41 2.32 3.31
CA SER A 121 19.20 1.10 3.17
C SER A 121 19.57 0.79 1.73
N GLN A 122 20.87 0.52 1.49
CA GLN A 122 21.41 0.02 0.23
C GLN A 122 20.65 -1.17 -0.38
N ARG A 123 20.05 -2.04 0.45
CA ARG A 123 19.38 -3.26 -0.05
C ARG A 123 18.06 -2.97 -0.77
N VAL A 124 17.49 -1.78 -0.60
CA VAL A 124 16.25 -1.39 -1.26
C VAL A 124 16.60 -0.88 -2.65
N LYS A 125 15.96 -1.45 -3.68
CA LYS A 125 16.20 -1.05 -5.07
C LYS A 125 15.72 0.39 -5.28
N PRO A 126 16.46 1.25 -6.00
CA PRO A 126 15.96 2.56 -6.39
C PRO A 126 14.65 2.49 -7.17
N GLY A 127 13.74 3.44 -6.93
CA GLY A 127 12.41 3.50 -7.55
C GLY A 127 11.29 2.77 -6.79
N MET A 128 11.59 2.20 -5.61
CA MET A 128 10.57 1.59 -4.75
C MET A 128 10.75 1.95 -3.27
N VAL A 129 9.65 1.81 -2.52
CA VAL A 129 9.64 1.84 -1.06
C VAL A 129 9.03 0.56 -0.50
N LEU A 130 9.51 0.14 0.67
CA LEU A 130 8.95 -0.99 1.41
C LEU A 130 8.29 -0.49 2.70
N LYS A 131 6.96 -0.48 2.75
CA LYS A 131 6.24 -0.37 4.02
C LYS A 131 5.79 -1.75 4.45
N TYR A 132 6.58 -2.38 5.31
CA TYR A 132 6.25 -3.71 5.82
C TYR A 132 4.83 -3.77 6.39
N HIS A 133 4.08 -4.80 5.98
CA HIS A 133 2.63 -4.91 6.11
C HIS A 133 2.17 -4.95 7.57
N ALA A 134 1.15 -4.11 7.78
CA ALA A 134 0.32 -3.92 8.96
C ALA A 134 1.02 -3.36 10.22
N GLN A 135 1.84 -2.33 10.03
CA GLN A 135 2.12 -1.37 11.11
C GLN A 135 0.93 -0.42 11.26
N GLU A 136 0.18 -0.55 12.36
CA GLU A 136 -1.00 0.26 12.67
C GLU A 136 -0.66 1.68 13.11
N LYS A 137 -1.68 2.54 13.14
CA LYS A 137 -1.55 3.98 13.49
C LYS A 137 -1.82 4.31 14.96
N THR A 138 -1.76 3.31 15.84
CA THR A 138 -2.03 3.46 17.29
C THR A 138 -0.80 3.91 18.08
N ILE A 139 0.41 3.62 17.58
CA ILE A 139 1.67 3.92 18.25
C ILE A 139 2.52 4.85 17.36
N ASN A 140 3.11 5.89 17.95
CA ASN A 140 4.16 6.72 17.32
C ASN A 140 3.80 7.19 15.90
N THR A 141 2.60 7.74 15.74
CA THR A 141 2.08 8.20 14.44
C THR A 141 1.67 9.67 14.57
N PRO A 142 2.40 10.64 13.99
CA PRO A 142 1.99 12.05 13.99
C PRO A 142 0.87 12.30 12.98
N GLY A 143 0.37 13.54 12.92
CA GLY A 143 -0.47 14.00 11.81
C GLY A 143 0.31 14.11 10.51
N THR A 144 -0.37 14.00 9.37
CA THR A 144 0.21 14.26 8.03
C THR A 144 -0.10 15.69 7.58
N GLU A 145 0.84 16.29 6.85
CA GLU A 145 0.67 17.63 6.27
C GLU A 145 -0.32 17.62 5.08
N ILE A 146 -0.62 16.45 4.51
CA ILE A 146 -1.53 16.28 3.38
C ILE A 146 -3.00 16.33 3.79
N THR A 147 -3.39 15.58 4.82
CA THR A 147 -4.80 15.50 5.25
C THR A 147 -5.11 16.39 6.45
N GLY A 148 -4.10 16.85 7.19
CA GLY A 148 -4.31 17.58 8.45
C GLY A 148 -4.90 16.72 9.57
N THR A 149 -4.88 15.39 9.41
CA THR A 149 -5.37 14.42 10.39
C THR A 149 -4.27 13.42 10.77
N ARG A 150 -4.52 12.57 11.77
CA ARG A 150 -3.60 11.49 12.17
C ARG A 150 -3.16 10.69 10.94
N GLY A 151 -1.85 10.49 10.79
CA GLY A 151 -1.26 9.71 9.71
C GLY A 151 -1.95 8.35 9.51
N GLY A 152 -2.18 8.00 8.25
CA GLY A 152 -2.81 6.74 7.88
C GLY A 152 -1.90 5.53 8.02
N ILE A 153 -2.42 4.38 7.58
CA ILE A 153 -1.70 3.10 7.55
C ILE A 153 -1.33 2.74 6.12
N HIS A 154 -0.58 1.67 5.91
CA HIS A 154 -0.20 1.21 4.57
C HIS A 154 -1.37 1.07 3.58
N ASN A 155 -2.57 0.68 4.03
CA ASN A 155 -3.75 0.58 3.17
C ASN A 155 -4.43 1.92 2.89
N SER A 156 -4.05 3.01 3.57
CA SER A 156 -4.59 4.36 3.30
C SER A 156 -4.21 4.89 1.92
N VAL A 157 -3.16 4.35 1.30
CA VAL A 157 -2.74 4.71 -0.07
C VAL A 157 -3.14 3.65 -1.10
N THR A 158 -3.94 2.65 -0.73
CA THR A 158 -4.35 1.57 -1.64
C THR A 158 -5.85 1.61 -1.89
N ARG A 159 -6.28 1.13 -3.06
CA ARG A 159 -7.69 0.94 -3.39
C ARG A 159 -7.91 -0.40 -4.08
N ILE A 160 -9.07 -1.01 -3.84
CA ILE A 160 -9.46 -2.25 -4.52
C ILE A 160 -9.64 -1.98 -6.02
N VAL A 161 -8.94 -2.75 -6.84
CA VAL A 161 -9.11 -2.83 -8.30
C VAL A 161 -9.37 -4.28 -8.66
N LEU A 162 -10.55 -4.54 -9.22
CA LEU A 162 -10.97 -5.90 -9.54
C LEU A 162 -10.47 -6.32 -10.91
N LYS A 163 -10.14 -7.60 -11.05
CA LYS A 163 -9.75 -8.20 -12.33
C LYS A 163 -10.89 -9.09 -12.84
N PRO A 164 -11.47 -8.80 -14.03
CA PRO A 164 -12.62 -9.56 -14.55
C PRO A 164 -12.38 -11.06 -14.67
N THR A 165 -11.17 -11.52 -15.00
CA THR A 165 -10.87 -12.95 -15.09
C THR A 165 -11.01 -13.70 -13.77
N HIS A 166 -11.08 -13.01 -12.62
CA HIS A 166 -11.36 -13.62 -11.31
C HIS A 166 -12.85 -13.67 -10.94
N MET A 167 -13.74 -13.26 -11.86
CA MET A 167 -15.19 -13.28 -11.67
C MET A 167 -15.88 -14.36 -12.49
N ILE A 168 -15.11 -15.19 -13.21
CA ILE A 168 -15.64 -16.29 -14.01
C ILE A 168 -16.35 -17.30 -13.09
N GLY A 169 -17.49 -17.83 -13.53
CA GLY A 169 -18.26 -18.82 -12.80
C GLY A 169 -18.88 -19.85 -13.74
N GLY A 170 -19.36 -20.97 -13.18
CA GLY A 170 -20.09 -22.00 -13.93
C GLY A 170 -19.25 -22.75 -14.96
N TYR A 171 -17.93 -22.84 -14.78
CA TYR A 171 -17.03 -23.42 -15.78
C TYR A 171 -15.94 -24.32 -15.18
N ALA A 172 -16.33 -25.51 -14.73
CA ALA A 172 -15.43 -26.51 -14.14
C ALA A 172 -14.54 -25.92 -13.02
N GLN A 173 -13.22 -25.77 -13.23
CA GLN A 173 -12.31 -25.14 -12.25
C GLN A 173 -12.60 -23.65 -11.99
N TYR A 174 -13.29 -22.98 -12.90
CA TYR A 174 -13.82 -21.63 -12.68
C TYR A 174 -15.27 -21.69 -12.23
N SER A 175 -15.45 -22.26 -11.04
CA SER A 175 -16.73 -22.29 -10.33
C SER A 175 -16.53 -21.68 -8.96
N TYR A 176 -17.53 -20.95 -8.49
CA TYR A 176 -17.46 -20.34 -7.16
C TYR A 176 -17.38 -21.42 -6.07
N GLY A 177 -16.64 -21.09 -5.02
CA GLY A 177 -16.65 -21.79 -3.75
C GLY A 177 -16.11 -20.84 -2.69
N PHE A 178 -16.61 -20.94 -1.46
CA PHE A 178 -16.16 -20.06 -0.40
C PHE A 178 -14.64 -20.20 -0.18
N ASN A 179 -13.91 -19.11 -0.36
CA ASN A 179 -12.43 -19.04 -0.38
C ASN A 179 -11.73 -19.87 -1.48
N TYR A 180 -12.46 -20.38 -2.47
CA TYR A 180 -11.90 -21.09 -3.62
C TYR A 180 -11.68 -20.18 -4.82
N TYR A 181 -12.67 -19.36 -5.18
CA TYR A 181 -12.60 -18.51 -6.37
C TYR A 181 -13.32 -17.17 -6.15
N GLY A 182 -12.78 -16.10 -6.71
CA GLY A 182 -13.29 -14.74 -6.58
C GLY A 182 -12.20 -13.69 -6.77
N THR A 183 -12.60 -12.43 -6.80
CA THR A 183 -11.67 -11.30 -6.90
C THR A 183 -10.73 -11.24 -5.70
N ILE A 184 -9.51 -10.75 -5.92
CA ILE A 184 -8.45 -10.68 -4.90
C ILE A 184 -8.03 -9.23 -4.64
N GLY A 185 -7.49 -8.96 -3.46
CA GLY A 185 -6.99 -7.63 -3.06
C GLY A 185 -5.53 -7.38 -3.46
N THR A 186 -5.24 -7.37 -4.77
CA THR A 186 -3.90 -7.00 -5.28
C THR A 186 -3.55 -5.57 -4.94
N ASN A 187 -2.28 -5.30 -4.60
CA ASN A 187 -1.86 -4.00 -4.06
C ASN A 187 -0.42 -3.58 -4.40
N ARG A 188 0.32 -4.34 -5.23
CA ARG A 188 1.77 -4.12 -5.45
C ARG A 188 2.09 -3.23 -6.64
N ASP A 189 1.11 -2.99 -7.50
CA ASP A 189 1.17 -2.06 -8.63
C ASP A 189 1.06 -0.59 -8.19
N GLU A 190 0.71 -0.35 -6.92
CA GLU A 190 0.47 0.99 -6.40
C GLU A 190 1.74 1.85 -6.41
N PHE A 191 1.56 3.14 -6.67
CA PHE A 191 2.58 4.17 -6.54
C PHE A 191 2.14 5.22 -5.54
N VAL A 192 3.13 5.85 -4.92
CA VAL A 192 2.93 6.95 -3.97
C VAL A 192 3.97 8.04 -4.20
N LEU A 193 3.60 9.28 -3.87
CA LEU A 193 4.56 10.35 -3.67
C LEU A 193 5.14 10.22 -2.27
N VAL A 194 6.46 10.34 -2.18
CA VAL A 194 7.22 10.28 -0.93
C VAL A 194 7.97 11.60 -0.76
N ARG A 195 7.89 12.20 0.42
CA ARG A 195 8.68 13.38 0.77
C ARG A 195 9.01 13.43 2.26
N LYS A 196 10.06 14.18 2.60
CA LYS A 196 10.35 14.57 3.98
C LYS A 196 9.24 15.44 4.54
N MET A 197 8.82 15.18 5.77
CA MET A 197 7.88 16.05 6.48
C MET A 197 8.60 17.31 6.94
N ARG A 198 7.95 18.46 6.81
CA ARG A 198 8.48 19.73 7.30
C ARG A 198 8.09 19.98 8.75
N ARG A 199 6.84 19.69 9.11
CA ARG A 199 6.32 19.83 10.48
C ARG A 199 5.80 18.49 11.00
N VAL A 200 6.20 18.14 12.22
CA VAL A 200 5.69 16.97 12.95
C VAL A 200 4.72 17.48 14.01
N ASP A 201 3.44 17.49 13.67
CA ASP A 201 2.36 17.89 14.57
C ASP A 201 1.67 16.63 15.14
N TRP A 202 1.63 16.50 16.45
CA TRP A 202 1.05 15.33 17.11
C TRP A 202 -0.46 15.39 17.25
N LEU A 203 -1.10 16.54 17.00
CA LEU A 203 -2.56 16.71 17.08
C LEU A 203 -3.16 16.15 18.39
N ASP A 204 -2.44 16.29 19.49
CA ASP A 204 -2.78 15.78 20.83
C ASP A 204 -3.12 16.89 21.83
N GLU A 205 -2.90 18.15 21.44
CA GLU A 205 -3.43 19.30 22.16
C GLU A 205 -4.98 19.26 22.18
N PRO A 206 -5.63 19.67 23.28
CA PRO A 206 -7.07 19.81 23.34
C PRO A 206 -7.58 20.64 22.17
N ALA A 207 -8.65 20.18 21.50
CA ALA A 207 -9.29 20.98 20.47
C ALA A 207 -9.66 22.35 21.06
N ALA A 208 -9.12 23.43 20.49
CA ALA A 208 -9.50 24.77 20.90
C ALA A 208 -11.03 24.87 20.83
N SER A 209 -11.68 25.30 21.92
CA SER A 209 -13.14 25.48 21.94
C SER A 209 -13.53 26.35 20.75
N SER A 210 -14.22 25.79 19.77
CA SER A 210 -14.65 26.52 18.58
C SER A 210 -15.69 27.55 19.01
N SER A 211 -15.25 28.76 19.35
CA SER A 211 -16.12 29.92 19.50
C SER A 211 -16.52 30.41 18.11
N THR A 212 -17.33 29.63 17.41
CA THR A 212 -18.03 30.07 16.21
C THR A 212 -19.45 29.53 16.28
N ALA A 213 -20.28 30.26 17.01
CA ALA A 213 -21.69 30.39 16.68
C ALA A 213 -21.78 31.01 15.28
N GLY A 214 -21.66 30.17 14.25
CA GLY A 214 -22.01 30.51 12.88
C GLY A 214 -23.52 30.35 12.75
N THR A 215 -24.25 31.46 12.81
CA THR A 215 -25.65 31.56 12.43
C THR A 215 -25.83 31.09 10.99
N HIS A 216 -26.40 29.89 10.82
CA HIS A 216 -27.06 29.52 9.58
C HIS A 216 -28.49 30.10 9.63
N ALA A 217 -28.69 31.19 8.89
CA ALA A 217 -29.98 31.61 8.39
C ALA A 217 -30.20 31.03 6.98
#